data_AF-A0A3C1TBA1-F1
#
_entry.id   AF-A0A3C1TBA1-F1
#
_cell.length_a   1.000
_cell.length_b   1.000
_cell.length_c   1.000
_cell.angle_alpha   90.00
_cell.angle_beta   90.00
_cell.angle_gamma   90.00
#
_symmetry.space_group_name_H-M   'P 1'
#
loop_
_entity.id
_entity.type
_entity.pdbx_description
1 polymer ?
#
loop_
_entity_poly.entity_id
_entity_poly.type
_entity_poly.pdbx_seq_one_letter_code
_entity_poly.pdbx_strand_id
1 'polypeptide(L)'
;VTLEELTRLFAAFAHEGQLKGLHYTLDDRLNATSSPDLLLSGEGGKKKPNSQRAEGVGERLISPEATYLITSILTQVTRPDLPNNFDNTYHLPRIAWKTGTSYGKKDAWSIGYNRRFTVGVWVGNFSGAGVPELNGANIATPLLFDIFNTLDYNSPTGWFKSAPDVVPRKVCAESGDVPSEFCTHQLLDYAIMGVSSTRKCQHVKWVFTDPAGQRSYCTECLPDSGYVKKLYPNLAPELMAYYELNRVPYAKIPPHNPACTRVLEVGAPVIISPNDGSEYFLEGQQLQLACQAANDVKEVYWYLNDRLYQKTSPQQPLFVTPPLGKVKISCSDDKGRNTDVRITVQSVN
;
A
#
# COMPACT_ATOMS: atom_id res chain seq x y z
N VAL A 1 18.91 -2.95 -1.83
CA VAL A 1 18.73 -3.63 -0.53
C VAL A 1 19.43 -4.96 -0.59
N THR A 2 20.22 -5.31 0.43
CA THR A 2 20.86 -6.62 0.52
C THR A 2 19.90 -7.66 1.10
N LEU A 3 20.20 -8.94 0.89
CA LEU A 3 19.45 -10.03 1.52
C LEU A 3 19.47 -9.90 3.06
N GLU A 4 20.61 -9.51 3.61
CA GLU A 4 20.80 -9.31 5.04
C GLU A 4 19.91 -8.20 5.59
N GLU A 5 19.91 -7.01 4.96
CA GLU A 5 19.11 -5.85 5.39
C GLU A 5 17.62 -6.20 5.42
N LEU A 6 17.13 -6.86 4.37
CA LEU A 6 15.72 -7.19 4.25
C LEU A 6 15.32 -8.32 5.22
N THR A 7 16.19 -9.31 5.42
CA THR A 7 15.98 -10.38 6.42
C THR A 7 15.95 -9.79 7.83
N ARG A 8 16.85 -8.85 8.14
CA ARG A 8 16.90 -8.15 9.43
C ARG A 8 15.61 -7.34 9.70
N LEU A 9 15.04 -6.72 8.67
CA LEU A 9 13.76 -6.02 8.79
C LEU A 9 12.62 -7.01 9.16
N PHE A 10 12.57 -8.18 8.51
CA PHE A 10 11.56 -9.20 8.85
C PHE A 10 11.78 -9.77 10.26
N ALA A 11 13.03 -9.84 10.72
CA ALA A 11 13.32 -10.21 12.09
C ALA A 11 12.71 -9.22 13.09
N ALA A 12 12.58 -7.93 12.74
CA ALA A 12 11.88 -6.97 13.61
C ALA A 12 10.41 -7.36 13.81
N PHE A 13 9.74 -7.94 12.81
CA PHE A 13 8.37 -8.44 12.96
C PHE A 13 8.31 -9.65 13.91
N ALA A 14 9.30 -10.54 13.89
CA ALA A 14 9.40 -11.61 14.87
C ALA A 14 9.68 -11.10 16.30
N HIS A 15 10.16 -9.86 16.45
CA HIS A 15 10.52 -9.24 17.73
C HIS A 15 9.60 -8.07 18.09
N GLU A 16 8.30 -8.18 17.79
CA GLU A 16 7.27 -7.20 18.18
C GLU A 16 7.59 -5.76 17.70
N GLY A 17 8.21 -5.66 16.52
CA GLY A 17 8.56 -4.40 15.87
C GLY A 17 9.92 -3.82 16.28
N GLN A 18 10.71 -4.54 17.09
CA GLN A 18 12.03 -4.10 17.52
C GLN A 18 13.12 -4.54 16.53
N LEU A 19 13.81 -3.57 15.92
CA LEU A 19 15.00 -3.81 15.12
C LEU A 19 16.21 -3.90 16.05
N LYS A 20 16.88 -5.05 16.05
CA LYS A 20 18.13 -5.27 16.79
C LYS A 20 19.34 -5.32 15.87
N GLY A 21 20.52 -5.06 16.41
CA GLY A 21 21.79 -5.28 15.70
C GLY A 21 22.00 -6.77 15.43
N LEU A 22 22.64 -7.10 14.30
CA LEU A 22 23.05 -8.46 14.01
C LEU A 22 24.33 -8.80 14.79
N HIS A 23 24.39 -10.01 15.31
CA HIS A 23 25.58 -10.56 15.94
C HIS A 23 25.98 -11.83 15.17
N TYR A 24 27.12 -11.78 14.49
CA TYR A 24 27.64 -12.91 13.72
C TYR A 24 28.42 -13.84 14.63
N THR A 25 28.04 -15.11 14.69
CA THR A 25 28.62 -16.10 15.62
C THR A 25 29.92 -16.73 15.13
N LEU A 26 30.35 -16.45 13.89
CA LEU A 26 31.56 -17.02 13.27
C LEU A 26 32.81 -16.14 13.41
N ASP A 27 32.68 -14.81 13.55
CA ASP A 27 33.82 -13.91 13.78
C ASP A 27 34.47 -14.16 15.16
N ASP A 28 33.68 -14.58 16.15
CA ASP A 28 34.18 -14.94 17.48
C ASP A 28 35.04 -16.22 17.49
N ARG A 29 34.94 -17.09 16.46
CA ARG A 29 35.74 -18.33 16.36
C ARG A 29 37.02 -18.17 15.53
N LEU A 30 37.02 -17.27 14.55
CA LEU A 30 38.21 -16.95 13.74
C LEU A 30 39.21 -16.08 14.51
N ASN A 31 38.73 -15.22 15.41
CA ASN A 31 39.59 -14.49 16.36
C ASN A 31 40.10 -15.35 17.53
N ALA A 32 39.51 -16.53 17.77
CA ALA A 32 39.95 -17.46 18.81
C ALA A 32 41.02 -18.47 18.34
N THR A 33 41.28 -18.57 17.04
CA THR A 33 42.23 -19.55 16.46
C THR A 33 43.44 -18.92 15.77
N SER A 34 43.58 -17.59 15.82
CA SER A 34 44.77 -16.86 15.35
C SER A 34 45.55 -16.23 16.50
N SER A 35 46.23 -17.07 17.28
CA SER A 35 47.33 -16.61 18.14
C SER A 35 48.37 -17.72 18.30
N PRO A 36 49.36 -17.80 17.38
CA PRO A 36 50.64 -18.43 17.68
C PRO A 36 51.58 -17.34 18.20
N ASP A 37 51.41 -16.91 19.46
CA ASP A 37 52.45 -16.17 20.16
C ASP A 37 52.31 -16.36 21.66
N LEU A 38 52.92 -17.44 22.14
CA LEU A 38 53.14 -17.67 23.56
C LEU A 38 54.51 -18.32 23.73
N LEU A 39 55.55 -17.49 23.60
CA LEU A 39 56.87 -17.69 24.21
C LEU A 39 57.62 -16.34 24.16
N LEU A 40 57.49 -15.55 25.23
CA LEU A 40 58.57 -14.87 25.98
C LEU A 40 58.09 -13.58 26.68
N SER A 41 58.54 -13.46 27.93
CA SER A 41 58.62 -12.26 28.79
C SER A 41 57.35 -11.60 29.34
N GLY A 42 57.19 -11.72 30.67
CA GLY A 42 57.40 -10.58 31.57
C GLY A 42 56.23 -9.63 31.87
N GLU A 43 55.73 -9.74 33.10
CA GLU A 43 55.15 -8.67 33.94
C GLU A 43 53.68 -8.21 33.70
N GLY A 44 52.80 -8.66 34.61
CA GLY A 44 52.01 -7.75 35.44
C GLY A 44 50.90 -6.93 34.79
N GLY A 45 49.73 -7.55 34.55
CA GLY A 45 48.50 -6.80 34.27
C GLY A 45 47.24 -7.64 34.40
N LYS A 46 46.56 -7.58 35.55
CA LYS A 46 45.22 -8.17 35.75
C LYS A 46 44.21 -7.47 34.83
N LYS A 47 43.98 -7.99 33.62
CA LYS A 47 42.78 -7.66 32.84
C LYS A 47 41.60 -8.48 33.36
N LYS A 48 40.68 -7.81 34.05
CA LYS A 48 39.36 -8.37 34.39
C LYS A 48 38.61 -8.70 33.09
N PRO A 49 37.88 -9.83 33.02
CA PRO A 49 36.99 -10.08 31.90
C PRO A 49 35.81 -9.12 32.01
N ASN A 50 35.66 -8.24 31.00
CA ASN A 50 34.53 -7.33 30.91
C ASN A 50 33.32 -8.12 30.39
N SER A 51 32.63 -8.82 31.29
CA SER A 51 31.31 -9.39 31.03
C SER A 51 30.26 -8.29 31.15
N GLN A 52 30.11 -7.49 30.10
CA GLN A 52 28.91 -6.69 29.91
C GLN A 52 28.34 -7.01 28.53
N ARG A 53 27.48 -8.03 28.49
CA ARG A 53 26.49 -8.21 27.43
C ARG A 53 25.55 -7.00 27.49
N ALA A 54 25.90 -5.95 26.78
CA ALA A 54 24.94 -4.90 26.45
C ALA A 54 24.01 -5.48 25.37
N GLU A 55 22.89 -6.08 25.79
CA GLU A 55 21.74 -6.21 24.91
C GLU A 55 21.34 -4.79 24.52
N GLY A 56 21.74 -4.35 23.32
CA GLY A 56 21.37 -3.05 22.81
C GLY A 56 19.85 -2.93 22.79
N VAL A 57 19.33 -1.85 23.38
CA VAL A 57 17.90 -1.50 23.30
C VAL A 57 17.57 -1.33 21.81
N GLY A 58 16.85 -2.29 21.23
CA GLY A 58 16.48 -2.25 19.83
C GLY A 58 15.56 -1.07 19.54
N GLU A 59 15.74 -0.44 18.38
CA GLU A 59 14.86 0.62 17.92
C GLU A 59 13.49 0.03 17.57
N ARG A 60 12.41 0.59 18.13
CA ARG A 60 11.05 0.15 17.81
C ARG A 60 10.56 0.87 16.56
N LEU A 61 10.49 0.14 15.44
CA LEU A 61 10.02 0.66 14.16
C LEU A 61 8.49 0.71 14.07
N ILE A 62 7.82 -0.31 14.61
CA ILE A 62 6.36 -0.44 14.62
C ILE A 62 5.88 -0.97 15.99
N SER A 63 4.61 -0.73 16.31
CA SER A 63 4.03 -1.18 17.57
C SER A 63 3.79 -2.70 17.59
N PRO A 64 3.77 -3.35 18.77
CA PRO A 64 3.46 -4.77 18.88
C PRO A 64 2.11 -5.15 18.26
N GLU A 65 1.12 -4.27 18.34
CA GLU A 65 -0.22 -4.43 17.78
C GLU A 65 -0.16 -4.50 16.25
N ALA A 66 0.54 -3.55 15.62
CA ALA A 66 0.74 -3.54 14.17
C ALA A 66 1.54 -4.77 13.73
N THR A 67 2.58 -5.14 14.48
CA THR A 67 3.37 -6.35 14.22
C THR A 67 2.53 -7.61 14.29
N TYR A 68 1.65 -7.74 15.29
CA TYR A 68 0.76 -8.88 15.42
C TYR A 68 -0.21 -8.99 14.24
N LEU A 69 -0.79 -7.87 13.79
CA LEU A 69 -1.67 -7.85 12.62
C LEU A 69 -0.92 -8.22 11.33
N ILE A 70 0.27 -7.66 11.10
CA ILE A 70 1.14 -8.03 9.98
C ILE A 70 1.47 -9.52 10.03
N THR A 71 1.87 -10.04 11.19
CA THR A 71 2.18 -11.46 11.38
C THR A 71 0.96 -12.32 11.03
N SER A 72 -0.22 -11.92 11.50
CA SER A 72 -1.48 -12.62 11.24
C SER A 72 -1.80 -12.65 9.75
N ILE A 73 -1.64 -11.53 9.03
CA ILE A 73 -1.79 -11.46 7.56
C ILE A 73 -0.79 -12.38 6.87
N LEU A 74 0.48 -12.31 7.25
CA LEU A 74 1.57 -13.08 6.63
C LEU A 74 1.54 -14.58 6.97
N THR A 75 0.80 -14.98 8.01
CA THR A 75 0.62 -16.39 8.38
C THR A 75 -0.49 -17.06 7.56
N GLN A 76 -1.40 -16.29 6.93
CA GLN A 76 -2.52 -16.87 6.18
C GLN A 76 -2.02 -17.62 4.94
N VAL A 77 -2.39 -18.90 4.86
CA VAL A 77 -1.88 -19.84 3.85
C VAL A 77 -2.72 -19.87 2.58
N THR A 78 -4.01 -19.54 2.67
CA THR A 78 -4.87 -19.40 1.49
C THR A 78 -4.44 -18.19 0.67
N ARG A 79 -3.60 -18.43 -0.34
CA ARG A 79 -3.13 -17.38 -1.24
C ARG A 79 -3.37 -17.75 -2.70
N PRO A 80 -3.90 -16.83 -3.53
CA PRO A 80 -4.12 -17.10 -4.95
C PRO A 80 -2.85 -17.43 -5.73
N ASP A 81 -1.68 -17.04 -5.24
CA ASP A 81 -0.38 -17.26 -5.87
C ASP A 81 0.28 -18.60 -5.52
N LEU A 82 -0.32 -19.39 -4.63
CA LEU A 82 0.16 -20.73 -4.27
C LEU A 82 -0.77 -21.82 -4.83
N PRO A 83 -0.22 -22.97 -5.27
CA PRO A 83 -1.03 -24.13 -5.64
C PRO A 83 -1.96 -24.56 -4.50
N ASN A 84 -3.23 -24.82 -4.80
CA ASN A 84 -4.17 -25.40 -3.85
C ASN A 84 -3.60 -26.71 -3.26
N ASN A 85 -3.68 -26.89 -1.94
CA ASN A 85 -3.22 -28.06 -1.14
C ASN A 85 -1.75 -28.07 -0.66
N PHE A 86 -1.07 -26.92 -0.60
CA PHE A 86 0.31 -26.83 -0.10
C PHE A 86 0.47 -27.22 1.38
N ASP A 87 -0.53 -26.94 2.22
CA ASP A 87 -0.54 -27.29 3.66
C ASP A 87 -0.52 -28.80 3.94
N ASN A 88 -1.04 -29.63 3.02
CA ASN A 88 -1.17 -31.07 3.24
C ASN A 88 0.07 -31.87 2.81
N THR A 89 0.96 -31.26 2.01
CA THR A 89 2.11 -31.96 1.41
C THR A 89 3.40 -31.77 2.20
N TYR A 90 3.57 -30.61 2.82
CA TYR A 90 4.73 -30.30 3.64
C TYR A 90 4.23 -30.16 5.08
N HIS A 91 4.71 -31.00 6.00
CA HIS A 91 4.46 -30.86 7.44
C HIS A 91 5.18 -29.60 7.97
N LEU A 92 4.79 -28.43 7.47
CA LEU A 92 5.49 -27.18 7.67
C LEU A 92 5.27 -26.70 9.11
N PRO A 93 6.32 -26.22 9.79
CA PRO A 93 6.10 -25.42 10.97
C PRO A 93 5.28 -24.19 10.58
N ARG A 94 4.55 -23.64 11.55
CA ARG A 94 3.82 -22.39 11.32
C ARG A 94 4.83 -21.28 11.00
N ILE A 95 4.64 -20.59 9.87
CA ILE A 95 5.55 -19.55 9.37
C ILE A 95 4.69 -18.34 8.95
N ALA A 96 5.21 -17.13 9.15
CA ALA A 96 4.72 -15.92 8.49
C ALA A 96 5.72 -15.54 7.40
N TRP A 97 5.28 -15.41 6.14
CA TRP A 97 6.22 -15.14 5.03
C TRP A 97 5.63 -14.30 3.91
N LYS A 98 6.53 -13.70 3.12
CA LYS A 98 6.19 -12.94 1.92
C LYS A 98 7.14 -13.27 0.76
N THR A 99 6.53 -13.35 -0.42
CA THR A 99 7.20 -13.51 -1.72
C THR A 99 7.49 -12.17 -2.38
N GLY A 100 8.50 -12.11 -3.23
CA GLY A 100 8.78 -10.97 -4.11
C GLY A 100 9.33 -11.43 -5.46
N THR A 101 8.90 -10.79 -6.54
CA THR A 101 9.42 -11.03 -7.90
C THR A 101 9.66 -9.68 -8.55
N SER A 102 10.90 -9.43 -8.96
CA SER A 102 11.28 -8.17 -9.63
C SER A 102 10.65 -8.02 -11.02
N TYR A 103 10.55 -6.77 -11.49
CA TYR A 103 10.24 -6.49 -12.90
C TYR A 103 11.33 -7.06 -13.81
N GLY A 104 10.93 -7.69 -14.92
CA GLY A 104 11.85 -8.40 -15.81
C GLY A 104 12.38 -9.73 -15.25
N LYS A 105 11.85 -10.22 -14.12
CA LYS A 105 12.14 -11.55 -13.55
C LYS A 105 13.64 -11.79 -13.33
N LYS A 106 14.33 -10.83 -12.71
CA LYS A 106 15.77 -10.88 -12.39
C LYS A 106 16.04 -11.48 -11.01
N ASP A 107 15.13 -11.22 -10.09
CA ASP A 107 15.16 -11.63 -8.69
C ASP A 107 13.86 -12.36 -8.30
N ALA A 108 14.01 -13.49 -7.62
CA ALA A 108 12.99 -14.18 -6.86
C ALA A 108 13.36 -14.14 -5.37
N TRP A 109 12.46 -13.59 -4.55
CA TRP A 109 12.62 -13.44 -3.11
C TRP A 109 11.56 -14.23 -2.35
N SER A 110 11.95 -14.81 -1.23
CA SER A 110 11.02 -15.29 -0.20
C SER A 110 11.64 -15.10 1.17
N ILE A 111 10.94 -14.39 2.05
CA ILE A 111 11.42 -14.11 3.41
C ILE A 111 10.31 -14.46 4.38
N GLY A 112 10.66 -15.26 5.39
CA GLY A 112 9.72 -15.72 6.39
C GLY A 112 10.32 -15.79 7.78
N TYR A 113 9.45 -15.84 8.77
CA TYR A 113 9.83 -15.94 10.17
C TYR A 113 8.83 -16.76 10.97
N ASN A 114 9.34 -17.30 12.07
CA ASN A 114 8.55 -17.78 13.19
C ASN A 114 9.14 -17.18 14.49
N ARG A 115 8.78 -17.71 15.65
CA ARG A 115 9.26 -17.18 16.94
C ARG A 115 10.75 -17.36 17.19
N ARG A 116 11.41 -18.26 16.45
CA ARG A 116 12.80 -18.67 16.68
C ARG A 116 13.73 -18.21 15.56
N PHE A 117 13.25 -18.29 14.32
CA PHE A 117 14.07 -18.09 13.14
C PHE A 117 13.43 -17.07 12.21
N THR A 118 14.29 -16.31 11.54
CA THR A 118 13.96 -15.53 10.35
C THR A 118 14.88 -16.00 9.25
N VAL A 119 14.32 -16.37 8.10
CA VAL A 119 15.04 -16.88 6.95
C VAL A 119 14.70 -16.02 5.75
N GLY A 120 15.72 -15.56 5.04
CA GLY A 120 15.57 -14.92 3.74
C GLY A 120 16.23 -15.75 2.66
N VAL A 121 15.54 -15.88 1.53
CA VAL A 121 16.02 -16.55 0.33
C VAL A 121 15.95 -15.58 -0.84
N TRP A 122 17.06 -15.48 -1.56
CA TRP A 122 17.14 -14.82 -2.86
C TRP A 122 17.67 -15.79 -3.90
N VAL A 123 17.07 -15.77 -5.08
CA VAL A 123 17.53 -16.50 -6.25
C VAL A 123 17.52 -15.56 -7.45
N GLY A 124 18.63 -15.54 -8.18
CA GLY A 124 18.79 -14.73 -9.38
C GLY A 124 20.16 -14.96 -10.02
N ASN A 125 20.34 -14.42 -11.22
CA ASN A 125 21.65 -14.41 -11.85
C ASN A 125 22.50 -13.29 -11.28
N PHE A 126 23.75 -13.56 -10.88
CA PHE A 126 24.69 -12.52 -10.47
C PHE A 126 24.97 -11.48 -11.57
N SER A 127 24.71 -11.81 -12.84
CA SER A 127 24.77 -10.87 -13.97
C SER A 127 23.58 -9.90 -14.03
N GLY A 128 22.52 -10.11 -13.24
CA GLY A 128 21.27 -9.36 -13.32
C GLY A 128 20.40 -9.69 -14.53
N ALA A 129 20.75 -10.73 -15.30
CA ALA A 129 19.96 -11.20 -16.43
C ALA A 129 18.66 -11.85 -15.95
N GLY A 130 17.53 -11.45 -16.56
CA GLY A 130 16.21 -11.99 -16.26
C GLY A 130 16.03 -13.42 -16.78
N VAL A 131 15.25 -14.21 -16.06
CA VAL A 131 14.89 -15.59 -16.45
C VAL A 131 13.36 -15.71 -16.43
N PRO A 132 12.70 -16.07 -17.54
CA PRO A 132 11.24 -16.13 -17.63
C PRO A 132 10.56 -16.99 -16.55
N GLU A 133 11.23 -18.01 -16.03
CA GLU A 133 10.73 -18.94 -15.03
C GLU A 133 10.97 -18.44 -13.58
N LEU A 134 11.78 -17.39 -13.39
CA LEU A 134 12.18 -16.91 -12.08
C LEU A 134 11.01 -16.18 -11.38
N ASN A 135 10.44 -16.87 -10.39
CA ASN A 135 9.30 -16.41 -9.59
C ASN A 135 9.52 -16.75 -8.11
N GLY A 136 9.30 -15.79 -7.22
CA GLY A 136 9.40 -15.98 -5.77
C GLY A 136 8.52 -17.12 -5.22
N ALA A 137 7.31 -17.29 -5.75
CA ALA A 137 6.38 -18.33 -5.26
C ALA A 137 6.83 -19.75 -5.62
N ASN A 138 7.38 -19.96 -6.83
CA ASN A 138 7.71 -21.30 -7.32
C ASN A 138 9.18 -21.70 -7.13
N ILE A 139 10.07 -20.73 -6.89
CA ILE A 139 11.52 -20.96 -6.82
C ILE A 139 12.06 -20.68 -5.41
N ALA A 140 11.91 -19.46 -4.91
CA ALA A 140 12.49 -19.07 -3.62
C ALA A 140 11.70 -19.63 -2.42
N THR A 141 10.38 -19.76 -2.53
CA THR A 141 9.53 -20.22 -1.42
C THR A 141 9.70 -21.71 -1.08
N PRO A 142 9.80 -22.64 -2.05
CA PRO A 142 10.14 -24.03 -1.73
C PRO A 142 11.45 -24.17 -0.95
N LEU A 143 12.49 -23.41 -1.35
CA LEU A 143 13.77 -23.39 -0.63
C LEU A 143 13.62 -22.84 0.79
N LEU A 144 12.85 -21.76 0.97
CA LEU A 144 12.54 -21.20 2.29
C LEU A 144 11.91 -22.27 3.20
N PHE A 145 10.96 -23.02 2.66
CA PHE A 145 10.24 -24.06 3.39
C PHE A 145 11.12 -25.26 3.72
N ASP A 146 11.98 -25.71 2.80
CA ASP A 146 12.94 -26.78 3.08
C ASP A 146 13.91 -26.39 4.22
N ILE A 147 14.33 -25.12 4.27
CA ILE A 147 15.15 -24.60 5.37
C ILE A 147 14.36 -24.61 6.69
N PHE A 148 13.11 -24.12 6.71
CA PHE A 148 12.30 -24.15 7.93
C PHE A 148 12.00 -25.57 8.42
N ASN A 149 11.73 -26.50 7.50
CA ASN A 149 11.58 -27.92 7.82
C ASN A 149 12.88 -28.51 8.40
N THR A 150 14.05 -28.03 7.97
CA THR A 150 15.32 -28.48 8.54
C THR A 150 15.57 -27.89 9.94
N LEU A 151 15.21 -26.62 10.15
CA LEU A 151 15.52 -25.88 11.38
C LEU A 151 14.52 -26.09 12.53
N ASP A 152 13.25 -26.30 12.21
CA ASP A 152 12.16 -26.21 13.20
C ASP A 152 11.03 -27.24 12.97
N TYR A 153 11.37 -28.41 12.42
CA TYR A 153 10.43 -29.52 12.26
C TYR A 153 9.73 -29.87 13.59
N ASN A 154 8.39 -29.95 13.59
CA ASN A 154 7.57 -30.29 14.76
C ASN A 154 7.85 -29.45 16.02
N SER A 155 8.21 -28.16 15.84
CA SER A 155 8.54 -27.29 16.97
C SER A 155 7.37 -27.12 17.94
N PRO A 156 7.58 -27.35 19.26
CA PRO A 156 6.56 -27.11 20.27
C PRO A 156 6.41 -25.63 20.62
N THR A 157 7.18 -24.74 19.99
CA THR A 157 7.07 -23.31 20.27
C THR A 157 5.71 -22.80 19.83
N GLY A 158 4.94 -22.25 20.78
CA GLY A 158 3.64 -21.64 20.49
C GLY A 158 3.73 -20.50 19.48
N TRP A 159 2.60 -19.91 19.11
CA TRP A 159 2.59 -18.79 18.14
C TRP A 159 2.72 -17.42 18.81
N PHE A 160 2.82 -16.38 18.00
CA PHE A 160 2.74 -14.99 18.46
C PHE A 160 1.38 -14.74 19.12
N LYS A 161 1.41 -14.06 20.27
CA LYS A 161 0.20 -13.72 21.04
C LYS A 161 -0.35 -12.39 20.56
N SER A 162 -1.67 -12.24 20.60
CA SER A 162 -2.30 -10.94 20.34
C SER A 162 -1.84 -9.91 21.37
N ALA A 163 -1.52 -8.71 20.90
CA ALA A 163 -1.30 -7.57 21.78
C ALA A 163 -2.65 -7.14 22.42
N PRO A 164 -2.66 -6.63 23.67
CA PRO A 164 -3.89 -6.29 24.40
C PRO A 164 -4.79 -5.26 23.69
N ASP A 165 -4.18 -4.33 22.97
CA ASP A 165 -4.89 -3.23 22.29
C ASP A 165 -5.39 -3.62 20.88
N VAL A 166 -5.16 -4.86 20.45
CA VAL A 166 -5.78 -5.42 19.26
C VAL A 166 -7.14 -5.99 19.63
N VAL A 167 -8.20 -5.31 19.21
CA VAL A 167 -9.57 -5.66 19.54
C VAL A 167 -10.37 -6.02 18.28
N PRO A 168 -11.29 -7.00 18.36
CA PRO A 168 -12.19 -7.29 17.26
C PRO A 168 -13.17 -6.12 17.06
N ARG A 169 -13.44 -5.76 15.79
CA ARG A 169 -14.43 -4.76 15.40
C ARG A 169 -15.23 -5.21 14.19
N LYS A 170 -16.47 -4.74 14.08
CA LYS A 170 -17.22 -4.85 12.83
C LYS A 170 -16.77 -3.76 11.85
N VAL A 171 -16.57 -4.14 10.59
CA VAL A 171 -16.26 -3.24 9.47
C VAL A 171 -17.23 -3.45 8.33
N CYS A 172 -17.45 -2.43 7.50
CA CYS A 172 -18.17 -2.55 6.25
C CYS A 172 -17.33 -3.37 5.26
N ALA A 173 -17.92 -4.39 4.64
CA ALA A 173 -17.21 -5.26 3.70
C ALA A 173 -16.65 -4.53 2.48
N GLU A 174 -17.29 -3.42 2.06
CA GLU A 174 -16.87 -2.66 0.87
C GLU A 174 -15.77 -1.63 1.14
N SER A 175 -15.77 -1.02 2.32
CA SER A 175 -14.88 0.12 2.63
C SER A 175 -13.84 -0.16 3.71
N GLY A 176 -14.03 -1.18 4.54
CA GLY A 176 -13.23 -1.40 5.75
C GLY A 176 -13.48 -0.40 6.89
N ASP A 177 -14.35 0.59 6.68
CA ASP A 177 -14.74 1.58 7.70
C ASP A 177 -15.75 1.02 8.71
N VAL A 178 -15.95 1.73 9.81
CA VAL A 178 -16.95 1.36 10.82
C VAL A 178 -18.35 1.38 10.17
N PRO A 179 -19.18 0.32 10.29
CA PRO A 179 -20.47 0.26 9.63
C PRO A 179 -21.39 1.43 9.99
N SER A 180 -22.06 1.94 8.98
CA SER A 180 -23.19 2.87 9.07
C SER A 180 -24.51 2.11 8.85
N GLU A 181 -25.63 2.84 8.85
CA GLU A 181 -26.97 2.29 8.64
C GLU A 181 -27.20 1.61 7.28
N PHE A 182 -26.41 1.97 6.26
CA PHE A 182 -26.57 1.45 4.90
C PHE A 182 -25.65 0.25 4.60
N CYS A 183 -24.78 -0.15 5.53
CA CYS A 183 -23.91 -1.30 5.37
C CYS A 183 -24.68 -2.60 5.61
N THR A 184 -25.16 -3.21 4.52
CA THR A 184 -25.87 -4.51 4.55
C THR A 184 -24.94 -5.69 4.79
N HIS A 185 -23.68 -5.59 4.32
CA HIS A 185 -22.65 -6.61 4.52
C HIS A 185 -21.54 -6.09 5.43
N GLN A 186 -21.35 -6.79 6.55
CA GLN A 186 -20.37 -6.44 7.58
C GLN A 186 -19.48 -7.65 7.86
N LEU A 187 -18.20 -7.39 8.09
CA LEU A 187 -17.20 -8.40 8.45
C LEU A 187 -16.67 -8.13 9.85
N LEU A 188 -16.22 -9.19 10.51
CA LEU A 188 -15.41 -9.05 11.72
C LEU A 188 -13.95 -8.90 11.29
N ASP A 189 -13.31 -7.85 11.77
CA ASP A 189 -11.90 -7.55 11.54
C ASP A 189 -11.27 -7.08 12.85
N TYR A 190 -10.00 -6.69 12.84
CA TYR A 190 -9.30 -6.16 13.99
C TYR A 190 -9.11 -4.64 13.91
N ALA A 191 -9.01 -4.01 15.08
CA ALA A 191 -8.57 -2.64 15.24
C ALA A 191 -7.54 -2.56 16.34
N ILE A 192 -6.68 -1.56 16.22
CA ILE A 192 -5.76 -1.13 17.26
C ILE A 192 -6.44 0.01 18.00
N MET A 193 -6.69 -0.16 19.30
CA MET A 193 -7.32 0.87 20.13
C MET A 193 -6.54 2.18 20.08
N GLY A 194 -7.24 3.30 19.88
CA GLY A 194 -6.63 4.64 19.79
C GLY A 194 -5.89 4.94 18.48
N VAL A 195 -5.71 3.95 17.58
CA VAL A 195 -4.96 4.12 16.31
C VAL A 195 -5.86 3.91 15.10
N SER A 196 -6.66 2.83 15.07
CA SER A 196 -7.51 2.53 13.92
C SER A 196 -8.62 3.56 13.75
N SER A 197 -8.88 3.94 12.49
CA SER A 197 -9.92 4.89 12.13
C SER A 197 -11.29 4.52 12.71
N THR A 198 -11.95 5.50 13.29
CA THR A 198 -13.34 5.42 13.78
C THR A 198 -14.35 6.01 12.79
N ARG A 199 -13.89 6.38 11.59
CA ARG A 199 -14.73 6.93 10.52
C ARG A 199 -15.87 5.95 10.23
N LYS A 200 -17.09 6.48 10.26
CA LYS A 200 -18.27 5.77 9.78
C LYS A 200 -18.21 5.67 8.27
N CYS A 201 -18.53 4.49 7.77
CA CYS A 201 -18.55 4.20 6.36
C CYS A 201 -19.42 5.21 5.61
N GLN A 202 -18.91 5.67 4.46
CA GLN A 202 -19.56 6.58 3.52
C GLN A 202 -19.52 6.05 2.08
N HIS A 203 -19.48 4.72 1.89
CA HIS A 203 -19.37 4.09 0.57
C HIS A 203 -20.58 4.33 -0.33
N VAL A 204 -21.73 4.68 0.26
CA VAL A 204 -22.90 5.19 -0.45
C VAL A 204 -23.34 6.52 0.15
N LYS A 205 -24.07 7.30 -0.65
CA LYS A 205 -24.69 8.55 -0.24
C LYS A 205 -26.12 8.64 -0.75
N TRP A 206 -26.91 9.40 -0.04
CA TRP A 206 -28.25 9.75 -0.49
C TRP A 206 -28.20 10.79 -1.60
N VAL A 207 -29.03 10.59 -2.62
CA VAL A 207 -29.27 11.55 -3.69
C VAL A 207 -30.78 11.71 -3.87
N PHE A 208 -31.23 12.95 -4.00
CA PHE A 208 -32.61 13.23 -4.39
C PHE A 208 -32.74 13.04 -5.89
N THR A 209 -33.72 12.26 -6.33
CA THR A 209 -33.99 12.01 -7.75
C THR A 209 -35.46 12.14 -8.06
N ASP A 210 -35.81 12.21 -9.34
CA ASP A 210 -37.17 11.90 -9.77
C ASP A 210 -37.48 10.40 -9.52
N PRO A 211 -38.76 9.99 -9.50
CA PRO A 211 -39.13 8.60 -9.21
C PRO A 211 -38.52 7.63 -10.24
N ALA A 212 -38.42 8.07 -11.50
CA ALA A 212 -37.81 7.31 -12.59
C ALA A 212 -36.28 7.19 -12.49
N GLY A 213 -35.61 8.02 -11.69
CA GLY A 213 -34.14 8.03 -11.57
C GLY A 213 -33.43 8.51 -12.84
N GLN A 214 -34.07 9.40 -13.60
CA GLN A 214 -33.48 10.02 -14.79
C GLN A 214 -32.84 11.38 -14.47
N ARG A 215 -33.19 11.98 -13.32
CA ARG A 215 -32.71 13.31 -12.92
C ARG A 215 -32.39 13.35 -11.43
N SER A 216 -31.33 14.06 -11.07
CA SER A 216 -30.96 14.32 -9.67
C SER A 216 -31.19 15.78 -9.27
N TYR A 217 -31.47 16.01 -8.00
CA TYR A 217 -31.75 17.32 -7.42
C TYR A 217 -30.75 17.64 -6.30
N CYS A 218 -30.43 18.92 -6.16
CA CYS A 218 -29.74 19.46 -4.99
C CYS A 218 -30.77 20.21 -4.14
N THR A 219 -30.36 20.73 -2.99
CA THR A 219 -31.25 21.47 -2.08
C THR A 219 -31.88 22.71 -2.73
N GLU A 220 -31.26 23.30 -3.75
CA GLU A 220 -31.75 24.51 -4.44
C GLU A 220 -32.85 24.20 -5.46
N CYS A 221 -32.74 23.08 -6.17
CA CYS A 221 -33.63 22.71 -7.26
C CYS A 221 -34.52 21.52 -6.92
N LEU A 222 -34.63 21.19 -5.63
CA LEU A 222 -35.49 20.14 -5.13
C LEU A 222 -36.95 20.62 -5.26
N PRO A 223 -37.81 19.89 -6.00
CA PRO A 223 -39.21 20.27 -6.10
C PRO A 223 -39.93 20.07 -4.75
N ASP A 224 -40.99 20.85 -4.50
CA ASP A 224 -41.79 20.73 -3.27
C ASP A 224 -42.39 19.33 -3.08
N SER A 225 -42.64 18.62 -4.19
CA SER A 225 -43.17 17.26 -4.18
C SER A 225 -42.69 16.46 -5.40
N GLY A 226 -42.90 15.14 -5.37
CA GLY A 226 -42.58 14.26 -6.50
C GLY A 226 -41.10 13.89 -6.64
N TYR A 227 -40.24 14.21 -5.68
CA TYR A 227 -38.90 13.65 -5.58
C TYR A 227 -38.87 12.39 -4.70
N VAL A 228 -37.84 11.58 -4.86
CA VAL A 228 -37.53 10.43 -3.99
C VAL A 228 -36.07 10.49 -3.55
N LYS A 229 -35.75 9.86 -2.43
CA LYS A 229 -34.36 9.70 -1.95
C LYS A 229 -33.88 8.30 -2.33
N LYS A 230 -32.77 8.20 -3.06
CA LYS A 230 -32.16 6.92 -3.45
C LYS A 230 -30.68 6.89 -3.02
N LEU A 231 -30.19 5.71 -2.66
CA LEU A 231 -28.77 5.50 -2.34
C LEU A 231 -27.99 5.30 -3.65
N TYR A 232 -26.85 5.97 -3.76
CA TYR A 232 -25.88 5.80 -4.84
C TYR A 232 -24.48 5.58 -4.29
N PRO A 233 -23.61 4.84 -5.00
CA PRO A 233 -22.19 4.75 -4.68
C PRO A 233 -21.56 6.14 -4.52
N ASN A 234 -20.77 6.30 -3.47
CA ASN A 234 -19.98 7.50 -3.22
C ASN A 234 -18.52 7.22 -3.55
N LEU A 235 -18.27 6.97 -4.83
CA LEU A 235 -16.96 6.61 -5.36
C LEU A 235 -16.08 7.86 -5.47
N ALA A 236 -14.78 7.67 -5.24
CA ALA A 236 -13.79 8.69 -5.56
C ALA A 236 -13.68 8.89 -7.09
N PRO A 237 -13.39 10.10 -7.58
CA PRO A 237 -13.31 10.38 -9.02
C PRO A 237 -12.34 9.47 -9.78
N GLU A 238 -11.21 9.11 -9.16
CA GLU A 238 -10.18 8.24 -9.74
C GLU A 238 -10.72 6.83 -9.96
N LEU A 239 -11.55 6.34 -9.02
CA LEU A 239 -12.18 5.03 -9.12
C LEU A 239 -13.26 5.02 -10.20
N MET A 240 -14.02 6.11 -10.33
CA MET A 240 -14.98 6.27 -11.44
C MET A 240 -14.26 6.28 -12.78
N ALA A 241 -13.18 7.06 -12.93
CA ALA A 241 -12.39 7.11 -14.15
C ALA A 241 -11.80 5.73 -14.51
N TYR A 242 -11.28 5.01 -13.52
CA TYR A 242 -10.83 3.64 -13.68
C TYR A 242 -11.97 2.71 -14.16
N TYR A 243 -13.17 2.82 -13.57
CA TYR A 243 -14.32 2.03 -13.98
C TYR A 243 -14.78 2.34 -15.40
N GLU A 244 -14.82 3.61 -15.82
CA GLU A 244 -15.14 3.96 -17.22
C GLU A 244 -14.08 3.40 -18.18
N LEU A 245 -12.79 3.60 -17.87
CA LEU A 245 -11.67 3.15 -18.71
C LEU A 245 -11.69 1.63 -18.90
N ASN A 246 -11.97 0.89 -17.84
CA ASN A 246 -11.99 -0.57 -17.83
C ASN A 246 -13.38 -1.16 -18.09
N ARG A 247 -14.39 -0.31 -18.40
CA ARG A 247 -15.79 -0.71 -18.64
C ARG A 247 -16.39 -1.54 -17.50
N VAL A 248 -15.99 -1.25 -16.27
CA VAL A 248 -16.56 -1.84 -15.05
C VAL A 248 -17.91 -1.18 -14.78
N PRO A 249 -19.03 -1.93 -14.73
CA PRO A 249 -20.33 -1.36 -14.48
C PRO A 249 -20.44 -0.86 -13.04
N TYR A 250 -21.01 0.33 -12.87
CA TYR A 250 -21.35 0.88 -11.55
C TYR A 250 -22.61 1.75 -11.64
N ALA A 251 -23.31 1.92 -10.53
CA ALA A 251 -24.51 2.75 -10.48
C ALA A 251 -24.12 4.23 -10.53
N LYS A 252 -24.49 4.89 -11.64
CA LYS A 252 -24.22 6.33 -11.86
C LYS A 252 -25.34 7.17 -11.26
N ILE A 253 -24.95 8.28 -10.64
CA ILE A 253 -25.90 9.32 -10.25
C ILE A 253 -26.49 9.91 -11.54
N PRO A 254 -27.83 10.05 -11.65
CA PRO A 254 -28.44 10.62 -12.84
C PRO A 254 -28.03 12.07 -13.07
N PRO A 255 -28.08 12.57 -14.32
CA PRO A 255 -27.80 13.97 -14.62
C PRO A 255 -28.58 14.93 -13.72
N HIS A 256 -27.93 16.03 -13.34
CA HIS A 256 -28.56 17.04 -12.49
C HIS A 256 -29.72 17.74 -13.21
N ASN A 257 -30.71 18.23 -12.45
CA ASN A 257 -31.84 18.99 -12.97
C ASN A 257 -31.34 20.18 -13.83
N PRO A 258 -31.60 20.18 -15.15
CA PRO A 258 -31.08 21.22 -16.04
C PRO A 258 -31.72 22.60 -15.82
N ALA A 259 -32.86 22.66 -15.12
CA ALA A 259 -33.51 23.92 -14.74
C ALA A 259 -32.96 24.53 -13.44
N CYS A 260 -31.96 23.89 -12.81
CA CYS A 260 -31.32 24.43 -11.61
C CYS A 260 -30.61 25.74 -11.93
N THR A 261 -31.02 26.82 -11.28
CA THR A 261 -30.45 28.17 -11.43
C THR A 261 -29.22 28.38 -10.56
N ARG A 262 -28.86 27.40 -9.72
CA ARG A 262 -27.65 27.46 -8.91
C ARG A 262 -26.44 27.53 -9.83
N VAL A 263 -25.75 28.67 -9.82
CA VAL A 263 -24.37 28.75 -10.30
C VAL A 263 -23.55 27.90 -9.35
N LEU A 264 -23.29 26.68 -9.78
CA LEU A 264 -22.50 25.72 -9.04
C LEU A 264 -21.06 26.24 -8.99
N GLU A 265 -20.64 26.84 -7.87
CA GLU A 265 -19.24 26.76 -7.41
C GLU A 265 -18.78 25.29 -7.29
N VAL A 266 -19.75 24.36 -7.21
CA VAL A 266 -19.59 22.90 -7.15
C VAL A 266 -19.81 22.27 -8.53
N GLY A 267 -18.77 22.21 -9.34
CA GLY A 267 -18.85 21.67 -10.70
C GLY A 267 -17.72 22.12 -11.61
N ALA A 268 -16.74 22.86 -11.07
CA ALA A 268 -15.46 23.06 -11.72
C ALA A 268 -14.90 21.70 -12.16
N PRO A 269 -14.23 21.65 -13.33
CA PRO A 269 -13.64 20.41 -13.81
C PRO A 269 -12.68 19.88 -12.76
N VAL A 270 -12.91 18.68 -12.25
CA VAL A 270 -12.05 18.07 -11.25
C VAL A 270 -10.85 17.49 -11.97
N ILE A 271 -9.65 17.99 -11.69
CA ILE A 271 -8.42 17.42 -12.24
C ILE A 271 -8.25 16.03 -11.60
N ILE A 272 -8.34 14.97 -12.42
CA ILE A 272 -8.14 13.57 -12.00
C ILE A 272 -6.71 13.10 -12.27
N SER A 273 -5.97 13.87 -13.07
CA SER A 273 -4.52 13.72 -13.24
C SER A 273 -3.94 15.07 -13.65
N PRO A 274 -2.87 15.55 -13.00
CA PRO A 274 -2.16 14.91 -11.88
C PRO A 274 -2.83 15.16 -10.52
N ASN A 275 -2.37 14.44 -9.50
CA ASN A 275 -2.84 14.60 -8.12
C ASN A 275 -2.20 15.82 -7.44
N ASP A 276 -3.00 16.59 -6.70
CA ASP A 276 -2.50 17.73 -5.94
C ASP A 276 -1.47 17.31 -4.89
N GLY A 277 -0.39 18.08 -4.77
CA GLY A 277 0.73 17.85 -3.86
C GLY A 277 1.68 16.71 -4.25
N SER A 278 1.48 16.03 -5.38
CA SER A 278 2.29 14.86 -5.75
C SER A 278 3.64 15.24 -6.40
N GLU A 279 4.63 14.37 -6.21
CA GLU A 279 5.94 14.45 -6.85
C GLU A 279 6.03 13.50 -8.06
N TYR A 280 6.53 14.00 -9.18
CA TYR A 280 6.65 13.27 -10.44
C TYR A 280 8.10 13.27 -10.92
N PHE A 281 8.62 12.09 -11.23
CA PHE A 281 9.97 11.90 -11.78
C PHE A 281 9.85 11.61 -13.28
N LEU A 282 10.26 12.54 -14.13
CA LEU A 282 10.05 12.46 -15.60
C LEU A 282 11.39 12.41 -16.36
N GLU A 283 11.67 11.29 -17.03
CA GLU A 283 12.82 11.12 -17.96
C GLU A 283 12.36 11.24 -19.42
N GLY A 284 12.01 12.45 -19.86
CA GLY A 284 11.50 12.67 -21.22
C GLY A 284 10.11 12.07 -21.50
N GLN A 285 9.47 11.47 -20.49
CA GLN A 285 8.07 11.04 -20.55
C GLN A 285 7.13 12.23 -20.39
N GLN A 286 5.97 12.16 -21.04
CA GLN A 286 4.93 13.18 -20.95
C GLN A 286 3.98 12.91 -19.78
N LEU A 287 3.61 13.97 -19.08
CA LEU A 287 2.63 13.95 -18.00
C LEU A 287 1.22 14.05 -18.58
N GLN A 288 0.33 13.15 -18.16
CA GLN A 288 -1.07 13.19 -18.56
C GLN A 288 -1.86 14.20 -17.70
N LEU A 289 -2.55 15.12 -18.37
CA LEU A 289 -3.58 15.98 -17.82
C LEU A 289 -4.95 15.43 -18.20
N ALA A 290 -5.80 15.21 -17.20
CA ALA A 290 -7.17 14.76 -17.40
C ALA A 290 -8.06 15.36 -16.33
N CYS A 291 -9.30 15.67 -16.69
CA CYS A 291 -10.30 16.19 -15.77
C CYS A 291 -11.66 15.53 -15.98
N GLN A 292 -12.47 15.53 -14.94
CA GLN A 292 -13.90 15.23 -15.04
C GLN A 292 -14.68 16.55 -14.95
N ALA A 293 -15.36 16.91 -16.04
CA ALA A 293 -16.22 18.08 -16.07
C ALA A 293 -17.70 17.69 -15.98
N ALA A 294 -18.56 18.65 -15.65
CA ALA A 294 -20.00 18.46 -15.67
C ALA A 294 -20.52 18.21 -17.10
N ASN A 295 -21.65 17.52 -17.23
CA ASN A 295 -22.21 17.08 -18.53
C ASN A 295 -22.59 18.25 -19.47
N ASP A 296 -22.70 19.46 -18.95
CA ASP A 296 -23.01 20.68 -19.69
C ASP A 296 -21.77 21.38 -20.29
N VAL A 297 -20.56 20.86 -20.00
CA VAL A 297 -19.27 21.36 -20.50
C VAL A 297 -18.94 20.78 -21.86
N LYS A 298 -18.60 21.66 -22.82
CA LYS A 298 -18.18 21.25 -24.17
C LYS A 298 -16.67 21.29 -24.36
N GLU A 299 -15.99 22.25 -23.72
CA GLU A 299 -14.55 22.44 -23.81
C GLU A 299 -13.95 22.69 -22.43
N VAL A 300 -12.71 22.25 -22.24
CA VAL A 300 -11.85 22.60 -21.10
C VAL A 300 -10.55 23.22 -21.60
N TYR A 301 -9.97 24.09 -20.78
CA TYR A 301 -8.79 24.88 -21.04
C TYR A 301 -7.73 24.53 -19.99
N TRP A 302 -6.58 24.05 -20.45
CA TRP A 302 -5.46 23.67 -19.59
C TRP A 302 -4.41 24.77 -19.53
N TYR A 303 -3.98 25.09 -18.31
CA TYR A 303 -2.94 26.08 -18.05
C TYR A 303 -1.78 25.45 -17.29
N LEU A 304 -0.55 25.82 -17.67
CA LEU A 304 0.67 25.51 -16.94
C LEU A 304 1.27 26.83 -16.44
N ASN A 305 1.41 26.99 -15.12
CA ASN A 305 1.90 28.21 -14.48
C ASN A 305 1.20 29.46 -15.02
N ASP A 306 -0.14 29.42 -15.00
CA ASP A 306 -1.05 30.48 -15.45
C ASP A 306 -0.94 30.86 -16.94
N ARG A 307 -0.21 30.09 -17.76
CA ARG A 307 -0.18 30.23 -19.21
C ARG A 307 -1.02 29.16 -19.88
N LEU A 308 -1.92 29.58 -20.77
CA LEU A 308 -2.74 28.67 -21.56
C LEU A 308 -1.83 27.76 -22.38
N TYR A 309 -1.98 26.45 -22.19
CA TYR A 309 -1.25 25.44 -22.95
C TYR A 309 -2.08 24.96 -24.14
N GLN A 310 -3.27 24.42 -23.88
CA GLN A 310 -4.16 23.88 -24.91
C GLN A 310 -5.60 23.73 -24.43
N LYS A 311 -6.56 23.77 -25.36
CA LYS A 311 -7.96 23.39 -25.12
C LYS A 311 -8.27 21.97 -25.58
N THR A 312 -9.11 21.24 -24.86
CA THR A 312 -9.53 19.88 -25.19
C THR A 312 -11.03 19.67 -24.93
N SER A 313 -11.59 18.55 -25.40
CA SER A 313 -12.88 18.09 -24.87
C SER A 313 -12.69 17.51 -23.46
N PRO A 314 -13.72 17.52 -22.59
CA PRO A 314 -13.59 17.01 -21.22
C PRO A 314 -13.19 15.53 -21.13
N GLN A 315 -13.48 14.73 -22.15
CA GLN A 315 -13.19 13.29 -22.18
C GLN A 315 -11.84 12.96 -22.83
N GLN A 316 -11.16 13.95 -23.42
CA GLN A 316 -9.88 13.74 -24.10
C GLN A 316 -8.71 14.06 -23.16
N PRO A 317 -7.84 13.09 -22.83
CA PRO A 317 -6.63 13.36 -22.08
C PRO A 317 -5.61 14.15 -22.91
N LEU A 318 -4.84 15.00 -22.25
CA LEU A 318 -3.78 15.82 -22.83
C LEU A 318 -2.42 15.39 -22.26
N PHE A 319 -1.38 15.30 -23.09
CA PHE A 319 -0.04 14.94 -22.65
C PHE A 319 0.89 16.15 -22.78
N VAL A 320 1.59 16.48 -21.69
CA VAL A 320 2.44 17.68 -21.61
C VAL A 320 3.83 17.35 -21.08
N THR A 321 4.80 18.20 -21.39
CA THR A 321 6.15 18.14 -20.80
C THR A 321 6.32 19.33 -19.85
N PRO A 322 5.97 19.17 -18.55
CA PRO A 322 6.04 20.28 -17.60
C PRO A 322 7.50 20.62 -17.26
N PRO A 323 7.79 21.86 -16.86
CA PRO A 323 9.13 22.26 -16.41
C PRO A 323 9.50 21.58 -15.08
N LEU A 324 10.82 21.44 -14.82
CA LEU A 324 11.33 20.97 -13.52
C LEU A 324 10.97 21.94 -12.39
N GLY A 325 10.74 21.40 -11.19
CA GLY A 325 10.38 22.15 -9.99
C GLY A 325 8.88 22.18 -9.71
N LYS A 326 8.42 23.21 -8.98
CA LYS A 326 7.00 23.37 -8.63
C LYS A 326 6.21 23.85 -9.84
N VAL A 327 5.13 23.14 -10.17
CA VAL A 327 4.27 23.45 -11.31
C VAL A 327 2.83 23.58 -10.84
N LYS A 328 2.18 24.70 -11.18
CA LYS A 328 0.74 24.90 -11.02
C LYS A 328 0.05 24.47 -12.31
N ILE A 329 -0.94 23.60 -12.20
CA ILE A 329 -1.77 23.15 -13.31
C ILE A 329 -3.20 23.58 -13.02
N SER A 330 -3.81 24.27 -13.97
CA SER A 330 -5.21 24.71 -13.86
C SER A 330 -6.03 24.11 -15.00
N CYS A 331 -7.25 23.71 -14.68
CA CYS A 331 -8.26 23.29 -15.64
C CYS A 331 -9.48 24.20 -15.47
N SER A 332 -9.79 24.96 -16.52
CA SER A 332 -10.99 25.79 -16.57
C SER A 332 -11.96 25.24 -17.62
N ASP A 333 -13.26 25.38 -17.41
CA ASP A 333 -14.25 24.98 -18.41
C ASP A 333 -14.87 26.16 -19.17
N ASP A 334 -15.65 25.84 -20.21
CA ASP A 334 -16.41 26.81 -21.03
C ASP A 334 -17.53 27.54 -20.27
N LYS A 335 -17.69 27.29 -18.97
CA LYS A 335 -18.61 28.01 -18.06
C LYS A 335 -17.87 28.95 -17.12
N GLY A 336 -16.54 29.06 -17.26
CA GLY A 336 -15.70 29.92 -16.43
C GLY A 336 -15.39 29.34 -15.04
N ARG A 337 -15.64 28.05 -14.80
CA ARG A 337 -15.29 27.36 -13.55
C ARG A 337 -13.86 26.84 -13.63
N ASN A 338 -13.11 26.87 -12.53
CA ASN A 338 -11.68 26.53 -12.52
C ASN A 338 -11.28 25.66 -11.33
N THR A 339 -10.34 24.74 -11.56
CA THR A 339 -9.68 23.92 -10.53
C THR A 339 -8.18 23.99 -10.72
N ASP A 340 -7.45 24.06 -9.61
CA ASP A 340 -5.98 24.08 -9.58
C ASP A 340 -5.43 22.85 -8.86
N VAL A 341 -4.31 22.33 -9.34
CA VAL A 341 -3.44 21.40 -8.61
C VAL A 341 -1.99 21.89 -8.68
N ARG A 342 -1.19 21.53 -7.69
CA ARG A 342 0.23 21.85 -7.58
C ARG A 342 1.03 20.58 -7.48
N ILE A 343 2.02 20.42 -8.35
CA ILE A 343 2.90 19.25 -8.38
C ILE A 343 4.36 19.68 -8.28
N THR A 344 5.24 18.73 -7.95
CA THR A 344 6.69 18.92 -8.03
C THR A 344 7.26 17.96 -9.07
N VAL A 345 7.97 18.46 -10.08
CA VAL A 345 8.61 17.66 -11.12
C VAL A 345 10.11 17.59 -10.84
N GLN A 346 10.66 16.38 -10.76
CA GLN A 346 12.08 16.12 -10.56
C GLN A 346 12.67 15.35 -11.74
N SER A 347 13.96 15.56 -12.00
CA SER A 347 14.72 14.68 -12.89
C SER A 347 15.01 13.38 -12.16
N VAL A 348 14.89 12.25 -12.85
CA VAL A 348 15.54 11.02 -12.39
C VAL A 348 17.03 11.20 -12.64
N ASN A 349 17.84 10.95 -11.61
CA ASN A 349 19.30 10.92 -11.73
C ASN A 349 19.80 9.52 -12.03
#